data_AF-J4TWV4-F1
#
_entry.id   AF-J4TWV4-F1
#
_cell.length_a   1.000
_cell.length_b   1.000
_cell.length_c   1.000
_cell.angle_alpha   90.00
_cell.angle_beta   90.00
_cell.angle_gamma   90.00
#
_symmetry.space_group_name_H-M   'P 1'
#
loop_
_entity.id
_entity.type
_entity.pdbx_description
1 polymer ?
#
loop_
_entity_poly.entity_id
_entity_poly.type
_entity_poly.pdbx_seq_one_letter_code
_entity_poly.pdbx_strand_id
1 'polypeptide(L)'
;MITPKGTYDSVAKFQGTDLHQDVDYAVLEQRRTQLEALIVERESFIKNLCSLSHKIQNTKNYQEFVDVLMESRDLLREIFTVENGFQKQKWVNHDDIPQVDWDKFAISMNAYIAENDKLLAMYEDGLL
;
A
#
# COMPACT_ATOMS: atom_id res chain seq x y z
N MET A 1 -12.06 29.75 -24.47
CA MET A 1 -11.41 29.15 -25.65
C MET A 1 -9.91 29.19 -25.44
N ILE A 2 -9.28 28.04 -25.23
CA ILE A 2 -7.81 27.93 -25.09
C ILE A 2 -7.26 27.82 -26.51
N THR A 3 -6.37 28.73 -26.91
CA THR A 3 -5.77 28.71 -28.25
C THR A 3 -4.75 27.58 -28.37
N PRO A 4 -4.69 26.86 -29.51
CA PRO A 4 -3.80 25.71 -29.70
C PRO A 4 -2.30 26.03 -29.56
N LYS A 5 -1.90 27.31 -29.64
CA LYS A 5 -0.53 27.74 -29.33
C LYS A 5 -0.20 27.72 -27.84
N GLY A 6 -1.17 28.11 -26.98
CA GLY A 6 -0.96 28.14 -25.52
C GLY A 6 -0.87 26.74 -24.91
N THR A 7 -1.54 25.75 -25.50
CA THR A 7 -1.39 24.33 -25.12
C THR A 7 -0.05 23.77 -25.56
N TYR A 8 0.42 24.08 -26.77
CA TYR A 8 1.75 23.64 -27.24
C TYR A 8 2.89 24.19 -26.39
N ASP A 9 2.84 25.47 -26.01
CA ASP A 9 3.86 26.09 -25.15
C ASP A 9 3.82 25.53 -23.72
N SER A 10 2.65 25.16 -23.23
CA SER A 10 2.50 24.55 -21.89
C SER A 10 3.00 23.10 -21.88
N VAL A 11 2.71 22.32 -22.93
CA VAL A 11 3.20 20.95 -23.10
C VAL A 11 4.71 20.94 -23.30
N ALA A 12 5.28 21.86 -24.08
CA ALA A 12 6.72 21.98 -24.26
C ALA A 12 7.45 22.35 -22.97
N LYS A 13 6.85 23.21 -22.12
CA LYS A 13 7.37 23.52 -20.79
C LYS A 13 7.30 22.32 -19.84
N PHE A 14 6.19 21.61 -19.82
CA PHE A 14 6.04 20.39 -19.01
C PHE A 14 7.04 19.30 -19.44
N GLN A 15 7.21 19.06 -20.74
CA GLN A 15 8.16 18.09 -21.28
C GLN A 15 9.63 18.50 -21.14
N GLY A 16 9.90 19.80 -21.02
CA GLY A 16 11.26 20.34 -20.84
C GLY A 16 11.68 20.51 -19.38
N THR A 17 10.75 20.37 -18.43
CA THR A 17 11.06 20.47 -17.00
C THR A 17 11.50 19.09 -16.52
N ASP A 18 12.66 19.03 -15.87
CA ASP A 18 13.16 17.79 -15.29
C ASP A 18 12.15 17.27 -14.26
N LEU A 19 11.81 15.99 -14.34
CA LEU A 19 10.79 15.35 -13.50
C LEU A 19 11.11 15.50 -12.01
N HIS A 20 12.40 15.51 -11.65
CA HIS A 20 12.87 15.71 -10.28
C HIS A 20 12.76 17.17 -9.77
N GLN A 21 12.42 18.12 -10.65
CA GLN A 21 12.14 19.51 -10.27
C GLN A 21 10.64 19.78 -10.11
N ASP A 22 9.79 18.81 -10.46
CA ASP A 22 8.35 18.88 -10.28
C ASP A 22 7.98 18.55 -8.81
N VAL A 23 7.24 19.46 -8.18
CA VAL A 23 6.86 19.34 -6.76
C VAL A 23 5.89 18.18 -6.54
N ASP A 24 4.98 17.93 -7.49
CA ASP A 24 4.02 16.82 -7.40
C ASP A 24 4.76 15.49 -7.54
N TYR A 25 5.78 15.43 -8.41
CA TYR A 25 6.64 14.25 -8.53
C TYR A 25 7.42 13.97 -7.24
N ALA A 26 7.99 14.99 -6.59
CA ALA A 26 8.70 14.82 -5.32
C ALA A 26 7.78 14.25 -4.21
N VAL A 27 6.52 14.68 -4.17
CA VAL A 27 5.51 14.13 -3.25
C VAL A 27 5.20 12.67 -3.58
N LEU A 28 5.05 12.32 -4.86
CA LEU A 28 4.82 10.94 -5.28
C LEU A 28 6.01 10.03 -4.96
N GLU A 29 7.24 10.51 -5.16
CA GLU A 29 8.46 9.79 -4.83
C GLU A 29 8.56 9.54 -3.31
N GLN A 30 8.32 10.57 -2.50
CA GLN A 30 8.27 10.41 -1.04
C GLN A 30 7.21 9.38 -0.62
N ARG A 31 6.02 9.43 -1.23
CA ARG A 31 4.94 8.49 -0.93
C ARG A 31 5.31 7.07 -1.35
N ARG A 32 5.98 6.90 -2.48
CA ARG A 32 6.49 5.61 -2.93
C ARG A 32 7.49 5.04 -1.92
N THR A 33 8.47 5.82 -1.44
CA THR A 33 9.42 5.36 -0.43
C THR A 33 8.73 4.95 0.88
N GLN A 34 7.71 5.70 1.31
CA GLN A 34 6.90 5.33 2.47
C GLN A 34 6.20 3.98 2.27
N LEU A 35 5.59 3.77 1.10
CA LEU A 35 4.92 2.51 0.77
C LEU A 35 5.90 1.34 0.69
N GLU A 36 7.08 1.53 0.09
CA GLU A 36 8.14 0.52 0.04
C GLU A 36 8.60 0.13 1.46
N ALA A 37 8.78 1.10 2.37
CA ALA A 37 9.10 0.83 3.76
C ALA A 37 7.99 0.03 4.47
N LEU A 38 6.72 0.41 4.27
CA LEU A 38 5.58 -0.31 4.84
C LEU A 38 5.46 -1.75 4.31
N ILE A 39 5.80 -1.98 3.05
CA ILE A 39 5.83 -3.33 2.47
C ILE A 39 6.87 -4.19 3.18
N VAL A 40 8.10 -3.68 3.33
CA VAL A 40 9.19 -4.40 4.02
C VAL A 40 8.82 -4.71 5.47
N GLU A 41 8.23 -3.73 6.17
CA GLU A 41 7.74 -3.90 7.52
C GLU A 41 6.67 -5.02 7.59
N ARG A 42 5.68 -4.99 6.69
CA ARG A 42 4.63 -6.01 6.61
C ARG A 42 5.19 -7.40 6.31
N GLU A 43 6.17 -7.52 5.41
CA GLU A 43 6.83 -8.80 5.13
C GLU A 43 7.56 -9.34 6.36
N SER A 44 8.21 -8.47 7.13
CA SER A 44 8.87 -8.86 8.38
C SER A 44 7.86 -9.38 9.41
N PHE A 45 6.69 -8.73 9.52
CA PHE A 45 5.60 -9.18 10.37
C PHE A 45 5.06 -10.55 9.98
N ILE A 46 4.84 -10.77 8.69
CA ILE A 46 4.36 -12.07 8.18
C ILE A 46 5.36 -13.17 8.52
N LYS A 47 6.67 -12.92 8.32
CA LYS A 47 7.72 -13.89 8.68
C LYS A 47 7.70 -14.23 10.17
N ASN A 48 7.55 -13.22 11.03
CA ASN A 48 7.49 -13.42 12.47
C ASN A 48 6.24 -14.21 12.89
N LEU A 49 5.08 -13.93 12.27
CA LEU A 49 3.84 -14.68 12.47
C LEU A 49 3.98 -16.15 12.04
N CYS A 50 4.57 -16.41 10.88
CA CYS A 50 4.83 -17.77 10.42
C CYS A 50 5.76 -18.51 11.39
N SER A 51 6.80 -17.84 11.91
CA SER A 51 7.70 -18.41 12.91
C SER A 51 6.97 -18.75 14.22
N LEU A 52 6.13 -17.84 14.72
CA LEU A 52 5.32 -18.07 15.92
C LEU A 52 4.36 -19.24 15.73
N SER A 53 3.64 -19.27 14.59
CA SER A 53 2.73 -20.36 14.24
C SER A 53 3.46 -21.71 14.23
N HIS A 54 4.66 -21.76 13.64
CA HIS A 54 5.46 -22.97 13.62
C HIS A 54 5.91 -23.40 15.04
N LYS A 55 6.33 -22.45 15.88
CA LYS A 55 6.69 -22.74 17.28
C LYS A 55 5.50 -23.32 18.05
N ILE A 56 4.31 -22.71 17.91
CA ILE A 56 3.07 -23.18 18.54
C ILE A 56 2.73 -24.60 18.07
N GLN A 57 2.79 -24.86 16.76
CA GLN A 57 2.51 -26.19 16.21
C GLN A 57 3.45 -27.29 16.73
N ASN A 58 4.68 -26.93 17.10
CA ASN A 58 5.67 -27.87 17.62
C ASN A 58 5.57 -28.10 19.14
N THR A 59 4.68 -27.39 19.84
CA THR A 59 4.47 -27.59 21.29
C THR A 59 3.81 -28.94 21.55
N LYS A 60 4.31 -29.69 22.53
CA LYS A 60 3.83 -31.04 22.85
C LYS A 60 2.93 -31.09 24.08
N ASN A 61 2.93 -30.02 24.87
CA ASN A 61 2.15 -29.90 26.08
C ASN A 61 1.76 -28.44 26.34
N TYR A 62 0.80 -28.26 27.25
CA TYR A 62 0.24 -26.95 27.58
C TYR A 62 1.27 -25.99 28.18
N GLN A 63 2.26 -26.50 28.92
CA GLN A 63 3.30 -25.66 29.52
C GLN A 63 4.21 -25.06 28.44
N GLU A 64 4.70 -25.88 27.51
CA GLU A 64 5.49 -25.43 26.36
C GLU A 64 4.71 -24.41 25.51
N PHE A 65 3.40 -24.60 25.36
CA PHE A 65 2.55 -23.63 24.68
C PHE A 65 2.50 -22.27 25.39
N VAL A 66 2.28 -22.26 26.71
CA VAL A 66 2.28 -21.04 27.50
C VAL A 66 3.66 -20.37 27.49
N ASP A 67 4.74 -21.14 27.56
CA ASP A 67 6.10 -20.63 27.52
C ASP A 67 6.38 -19.94 26.17
N VAL A 68 6.00 -20.57 25.05
CA VAL A 68 6.10 -19.96 23.70
C VAL A 68 5.28 -18.67 23.57
N LEU A 69 4.07 -18.62 24.14
CA LEU A 69 3.25 -17.40 24.15
C LEU A 69 3.87 -16.29 25.01
N MET A 70 4.49 -16.65 26.13
CA MET A 70 5.14 -15.69 27.03
C MET A 70 6.42 -15.12 26.42
N GLU A 71 7.21 -15.95 25.74
CA GLU A 71 8.39 -15.51 24.97
C GLU A 71 8.02 -14.61 23.79
N SER A 72 6.84 -14.82 23.20
CA SER A 72 6.36 -14.06 22.04
C SER A 72 5.43 -12.90 22.40
N ARG A 73 5.37 -12.51 23.67
CA ARG A 73 4.44 -11.50 24.18
C ARG A 73 4.51 -10.16 23.45
N ASP A 74 5.71 -9.67 23.16
CA ASP A 74 5.87 -8.38 22.49
C ASP A 74 5.37 -8.44 21.04
N LEU A 75 5.67 -9.54 20.34
CA LEU A 75 5.14 -9.81 19.00
C LEU A 75 3.61 -9.89 19.03
N LEU A 76 3.04 -10.64 19.97
CA LEU A 76 1.58 -10.76 20.12
C LEU A 76 0.94 -9.40 20.40
N ARG A 77 1.53 -8.60 21.30
CA ARG A 77 1.06 -7.25 21.58
C ARG A 77 1.09 -6.39 20.32
N GLU A 78 2.17 -6.45 19.55
CA GLU A 78 2.32 -5.71 18.31
C GLU A 78 1.29 -6.15 17.27
N ILE A 79 1.08 -7.46 17.08
CA ILE A 79 0.05 -8.04 16.22
C ILE A 79 -1.34 -7.52 16.63
N PHE A 80 -1.71 -7.60 17.91
CA PHE A 80 -3.02 -7.14 18.38
C PHE A 80 -3.18 -5.61 18.32
N THR A 81 -2.08 -4.85 18.42
CA THR A 81 -2.12 -3.38 18.29
C THR A 81 -2.27 -2.97 16.83
N VAL A 82 -1.54 -3.62 15.94
CA VAL A 82 -1.60 -3.44 14.49
C VAL A 82 -2.96 -3.90 13.96
N GLU A 83 -3.50 -5.03 14.41
CA GLU A 83 -4.83 -5.51 14.05
C GLU A 83 -5.94 -4.54 14.52
N ASN A 84 -5.83 -4.01 15.75
CA ASN A 84 -6.74 -2.95 16.22
C ASN A 84 -6.61 -1.65 15.40
N GLY A 85 -5.39 -1.32 14.95
CA GLY A 85 -5.15 -0.20 14.03
C GLY A 85 -5.80 -0.43 12.67
N PHE A 86 -5.65 -1.63 12.10
CA PHE A 86 -6.27 -2.02 10.83
C PHE A 86 -7.80 -2.12 10.92
N GLN A 87 -8.37 -2.61 12.02
CA GLN A 87 -9.83 -2.61 12.21
C GLN A 87 -10.41 -1.21 12.35
N LYS A 88 -9.68 -0.29 13.01
CA LYS A 88 -10.07 1.12 13.08
C LYS A 88 -9.89 1.85 11.75
N GLN A 89 -8.88 1.51 10.96
CA GLN A 89 -8.63 2.10 9.64
C GLN A 89 -9.52 1.53 8.53
N LYS A 90 -9.98 0.28 8.64
CA LYS A 90 -10.84 -0.39 7.64
C LYS A 90 -12.19 0.30 7.38
N TRP A 91 -12.60 1.26 8.21
CA TRP A 91 -13.89 1.93 8.07
C TRP A 91 -13.83 3.46 8.10
N VAL A 92 -12.67 4.05 8.40
CA VAL A 92 -12.57 5.52 8.56
C VAL A 92 -11.98 6.22 7.33
N ASN A 93 -11.24 5.51 6.48
CA ASN A 93 -10.39 6.17 5.47
C ASN A 93 -10.71 5.79 4.01
N HIS A 94 -11.99 5.56 3.66
CA HIS A 94 -12.37 5.53 2.24
C HIS A 94 -12.36 6.93 1.60
N ASP A 95 -12.46 7.99 2.42
CA ASP A 95 -12.44 9.39 2.02
C ASP A 95 -11.03 10.03 2.05
N ASP A 96 -10.06 9.40 2.71
CA ASP A 96 -8.66 9.88 2.84
C ASP A 96 -7.73 9.36 1.75
N ILE A 97 -8.20 8.46 0.90
CA ILE A 97 -7.52 8.12 -0.35
C ILE A 97 -7.90 9.23 -1.33
N PRO A 98 -6.96 10.08 -1.79
CA PRO A 98 -7.29 11.09 -2.80
C PRO A 98 -7.86 10.37 -4.01
N GLN A 99 -9.16 10.51 -4.23
CA GLN A 99 -9.83 10.02 -5.42
C GLN A 99 -9.33 10.89 -6.57
N VAL A 100 -8.27 10.42 -7.21
CA VAL A 100 -7.76 11.02 -8.44
C VAL A 100 -8.80 10.75 -9.51
N ASP A 101 -9.41 11.82 -10.01
CA ASP A 101 -10.24 11.76 -11.20
C ASP A 101 -9.35 11.48 -12.42
N TRP A 102 -9.12 10.21 -12.71
CA TRP A 102 -8.29 9.74 -13.82
C TRP A 102 -8.87 10.11 -15.19
N ASP A 103 -10.18 10.34 -15.27
CA ASP A 103 -10.85 10.78 -16.50
C ASP A 103 -10.39 12.20 -16.88
N LYS A 104 -10.04 13.04 -15.90
CA LYS A 104 -9.40 14.35 -16.14
C LYS A 104 -8.09 14.24 -16.90
N PHE A 105 -7.40 13.11 -16.81
CA PHE A 105 -6.14 12.83 -17.50
C PHE A 105 -6.32 11.96 -18.76
N ALA A 106 -7.57 11.73 -19.18
CA ALA A 106 -7.94 10.84 -20.29
C ALA A 106 -7.44 9.38 -20.09
N ILE A 107 -7.20 8.98 -18.84
CA ILE A 107 -6.82 7.61 -18.49
C ILE A 107 -8.06 6.90 -18.00
N SER A 108 -8.55 5.95 -18.79
CA SER A 108 -9.64 5.08 -18.34
C SER A 108 -9.07 4.00 -17.42
N MET A 109 -9.38 4.09 -16.13
CA MET A 109 -8.88 3.14 -15.14
C MET A 109 -9.33 1.70 -15.42
N ASN A 110 -10.55 1.54 -15.94
CA ASN A 110 -11.07 0.23 -16.35
C ASN A 110 -10.29 -0.37 -17.53
N ALA A 111 -9.88 0.45 -18.51
CA ALA A 111 -9.04 -0.01 -19.60
C ALA A 111 -7.64 -0.38 -19.10
N TYR A 112 -7.08 0.42 -18.20
CA TYR A 112 -5.76 0.19 -17.60
C TYR A 112 -5.70 -1.08 -16.73
N ILE A 113 -6.75 -1.35 -15.96
CA ILE A 113 -6.89 -2.58 -15.17
C ILE A 113 -7.05 -3.80 -16.08
N ALA A 114 -7.84 -3.68 -17.15
CA ALA A 114 -8.05 -4.76 -18.13
C ALA A 114 -6.78 -5.12 -18.92
N GLU A 115 -5.87 -4.17 -19.13
CA GLU A 115 -4.58 -4.40 -19.79
C GLU A 115 -3.50 -4.99 -18.87
N ASN A 116 -3.76 -5.05 -17.55
CA ASN A 116 -2.79 -5.52 -16.57
C ASN A 116 -3.36 -6.67 -15.74
N ASP A 117 -3.02 -7.90 -16.13
CA ASP A 117 -3.54 -9.15 -15.54
C ASP A 117 -3.42 -9.20 -14.01
N LYS A 118 -2.38 -8.58 -13.44
CA LYS A 118 -2.17 -8.53 -11.99
C LYS A 118 -3.16 -7.59 -11.29
N LEU A 119 -3.49 -6.46 -11.91
CA LEU A 119 -4.48 -5.51 -11.40
C LEU A 119 -5.90 -6.03 -11.62
N LEU A 120 -6.16 -6.70 -12.75
CA LEU A 120 -7.44 -7.35 -13.01
C LEU A 120 -7.75 -8.41 -11.95
N ALA A 121 -6.78 -9.27 -11.62
CA ALA A 121 -6.93 -10.25 -10.55
C ALA A 121 -7.24 -9.60 -9.18
N MET A 122 -6.56 -8.51 -8.84
CA MET A 122 -6.82 -7.77 -7.60
C MET A 122 -8.21 -7.09 -7.58
N TYR A 123 -8.68 -6.61 -8.74
CA TYR A 123 -10.00 -6.01 -8.89
C TYR A 123 -11.13 -7.06 -8.78
N GLU A 124 -10.95 -8.22 -9.41
CA GLU A 124 -11.90 -9.35 -9.30
C GLU A 124 -11.99 -9.91 -7.88
N ASP A 125 -10.88 -9.88 -7.14
CA ASP A 125 -10.82 -10.27 -5.72
C ASP A 125 -11.38 -9.19 -4.75
N GLY A 126 -11.81 -8.03 -5.26
CA GLY A 126 -12.36 -6.93 -4.46
C GLY A 126 -11.34 -6.23 -3.56
N LEU A 127 -10.06 -6.27 -3.95
CA LEU A 127 -8.92 -5.70 -3.23
C LEU A 127 -8.48 -4.32 -3.74
N LEU A 128 -9.21 -3.77 -4.71
CA LEU A 128 -9.00 -2.47 -5.38
C LEU A 128 -10.15 -1.51 -5.13
#